data_AF-A0A258KUH7-F1
#
_entry.id   AF-A0A258KUH7-F1
#
_cell.length_a   1.000
_cell.length_b   1.000
_cell.length_c   1.000
_cell.angle_alpha   90.00
_cell.angle_beta   90.00
_cell.angle_gamma   90.00
#
_symmetry.space_group_name_H-M   'P 1'
#
loop_
_entity.id
_entity.type
_entity.pdbx_description
1 polymer ?
#
loop_
_entity_poly.entity_id
_entity_poly.type
_entity_poly.pdbx_seq_one_letter_code
_entity_poly.pdbx_strand_id
1 'polypeptide(L)' 'MAWIYLIIGGLFEVAFTSCLAKAKEATGIEFVLWITGFLISVSISMYLLFLASKTLPMGTSYAVWAGIGAAGSVIAG' A
#
# COMPACT_ATOMS: atom_id res chain seq x y z
N MET A 1 19.35 -0.68 2.26
CA MET A 1 18.20 -1.36 1.63
C MET A 1 16.82 -0.82 2.04
N ALA A 2 16.68 -0.05 3.14
CA ALA A 2 15.39 0.48 3.60
C ALA A 2 14.58 1.28 2.56
N TRP A 3 15.26 2.01 1.68
CA TRP A 3 14.63 2.74 0.58
C TRP A 3 13.90 1.83 -0.42
N ILE A 4 14.42 0.63 -0.69
CA ILE A 4 13.75 -0.37 -1.54
C ILE A 4 12.48 -0.87 -0.87
N TYR A 5 12.50 -1.08 0.45
CA TYR A 5 11.29 -1.44 1.20
C TYR A 5 10.26 -0.32 1.20
N LEU A 6 10.67 0.96 1.25
CA LEU A 6 9.75 2.09 1.12
C LEU A 6 9.10 2.16 -0.26
N ILE A 7 9.89 1.98 -1.33
CA ILE A 7 9.36 2.03 -2.69
C ILE A 7 8.38 0.87 -2.94
N ILE A 8 8.76 -0.35 -2.55
CA ILE A 8 7.88 -1.53 -2.71
C ILE A 8 6.65 -1.41 -1.80
N GLY A 9 6.81 -0.92 -0.57
CA GLY A 9 5.71 -0.69 0.37
C GLY A 9 4.72 0.34 -0.15
N GLY A 10 5.20 1.44 -0.72
CA GLY A 10 4.37 2.47 -1.34
C GLY A 10 3.66 1.98 -2.62
N LEU A 11 4.31 1.16 -3.44
CA LEU A 11 3.64 0.52 -4.60
C LEU A 11 2.51 -0.43 -4.16
N PHE A 12 2.72 -1.17 -3.08
CA PHE A 12 1.68 -2.00 -2.46
C PHE A 12 0.51 -1.16 -1.92
N GLU A 13 0.77 0.10 -1.57
CA GLU A 13 -0.25 1.06 -1.14
C GLU A 13 -1.23 1.39 -2.28
N VAL A 14 -0.66 1.64 -3.46
CA VAL A 14 -1.40 1.88 -4.70
C VAL A 14 -2.20 0.65 -5.12
N ALA A 15 -1.61 -0.54 -4.97
CA ALA A 15 -2.27 -1.80 -5.32
C ALA A 15 -3.49 -2.07 -4.44
N PHE A 16 -3.41 -1.82 -3.12
CA PHE A 16 -4.56 -2.05 -2.25
C PHE A 16 -5.65 -0.99 -2.43
N THR A 17 -5.30 0.28 -2.65
CA THR A 17 -6.28 1.35 -2.88
C THR A 17 -7.07 1.11 -4.16
N SER A 18 -6.39 0.64 -5.21
CA SER A 18 -7.02 0.18 -6.45
C SER A 18 -7.92 -1.05 -6.24
N CYS A 19 -7.46 -2.03 -5.44
CA CYS A 19 -8.28 -3.18 -5.05
C CYS A 19 -9.54 -2.75 -4.30
N LEU A 20 -9.44 -1.77 -3.39
CA LEU A 20 -10.56 -1.25 -2.61
C LEU A 20 -11.57 -0.52 -3.51
N ALA A 21 -11.09 0.22 -4.50
CA ALA A 21 -11.93 0.86 -5.51
C ALA A 21 -12.73 -0.18 -6.31
N LYS A 22 -12.08 -1.25 -6.79
CA LYS A 22 -12.73 -2.39 -7.46
C LYS A 22 -13.67 -3.17 -6.54
N ALA A 23 -13.29 -3.36 -5.26
CA ALA A 23 -14.13 -4.01 -4.26
C ALA A 23 -15.43 -3.23 -4.05
N LYS A 24 -15.40 -1.90 -4.09
CA LYS A 24 -16.59 -1.06 -3.93
C LYS A 24 -17.64 -1.27 -5.02
N GLU A 25 -17.23 -1.60 -6.24
CA GLU A 25 -18.13 -1.92 -7.36
C GLU A 25 -18.53 -3.41 -7.41
N ALA A 26 -17.74 -4.30 -6.78
CA ALA A 26 -18.00 -5.72 -6.77
C ALA A 26 -19.07 -6.12 -5.73
N THR A 27 -19.95 -7.06 -6.10
CA THR A 27 -20.97 -7.62 -5.19
C THR A 27 -20.88 -9.15 -5.17
N GLY A 28 -20.85 -9.75 -3.97
CA GLY A 28 -20.81 -11.22 -3.79
C GLY A 28 -19.42 -11.78 -3.49
N ILE A 29 -19.05 -12.90 -4.12
CA ILE A 29 -17.78 -13.61 -3.88
C ILE A 29 -16.57 -12.78 -4.35
N GLU A 30 -16.73 -11.99 -5.41
CA GLU A 30 -15.68 -11.11 -5.91
C GLU A 30 -15.30 -10.04 -4.88
N PHE A 31 -16.26 -9.47 -4.16
CA PHE A 31 -16.00 -8.53 -3.05
C PHE A 31 -15.11 -9.17 -1.98
N VAL A 32 -15.39 -10.42 -1.60
CA VAL A 32 -14.61 -11.14 -0.58
C VAL A 32 -13.17 -11.39 -1.05
N LEU A 33 -12.98 -11.73 -2.33
CA LEU A 33 -11.64 -11.89 -2.93
C LEU A 33 -10.86 -10.58 -2.98
N TRP A 34 -11.50 -9.48 -3.42
CA TRP A 34 -10.85 -8.17 -3.48
C TRP A 34 -10.51 -7.62 -2.08
N ILE A 35 -11.36 -7.85 -1.08
CA ILE A 35 -11.12 -7.38 0.29
C ILE A 35 -10.05 -8.20 1.02
N THR A 36 -9.94 -9.50 0.74
CA THR A 36 -8.81 -10.31 1.26
C THR A 36 -7.50 -9.90 0.61
N GLY A 37 -7.50 -9.64 -0.71
CA GLY A 37 -6.34 -9.07 -1.41
C GLY A 37 -5.90 -7.73 -0.82
N PHE A 38 -6.86 -6.83 -0.52
CA PHE A 38 -6.60 -5.57 0.19
C PHE A 38 -5.95 -5.81 1.56
N LEU A 39 -6.49 -6.73 2.37
CA LEU A 39 -5.99 -6.98 3.73
C LEU A 39 -4.55 -7.50 3.73
N ILE A 40 -4.23 -8.39 2.78
CA ILE A 40 -2.88 -8.92 2.61
C ILE A 40 -1.93 -7.81 2.14
N SER A 41 -2.38 -7.01 1.18
CA SER A 41 -1.59 -5.93 0.59
C SER A 41 -1.28 -4.82 1.60
N VAL A 42 -2.25 -4.41 2.43
CA VAL A 42 -2.02 -3.42 3.50
C VAL A 42 -1.10 -3.97 4.58
N SER A 43 -1.23 -5.25 4.93
CA SER A 43 -0.36 -5.91 5.93
C SER A 43 1.09 -5.94 5.47
N ILE A 44 1.32 -6.29 4.20
CA ILE A 44 2.66 -6.29 3.59
C ILE A 44 3.21 -4.87 3.54
N SER A 45 2.43 -3.88 3.06
CA SER A 45 2.85 -2.48 2.98
C SER A 45 3.30 -1.94 4.34
N MET A 46 2.50 -2.17 5.39
CA MET A 46 2.84 -1.73 6.75
C MET A 46 4.06 -2.45 7.33
N TYR A 47 4.23 -3.73 7.02
CA TYR A 47 5.40 -4.48 7.46
C TYR A 47 6.69 -3.94 6.81
N LEU A 48 6.64 -3.58 5.53
CA LEU A 48 7.78 -2.97 4.82
C LEU A 48 8.10 -1.56 5.36
N LEU A 49 7.07 -0.74 5.66
CA LEU A 49 7.24 0.55 6.32
C LEU A 49 7.93 0.39 7.67
N PHE A 50 7.49 -0.59 8.47
CA PHE A 50 8.10 -0.89 9.76
C PHE A 50 9.58 -1.25 9.61
N LEU A 51 9.93 -2.13 8.65
CA LEU A 51 11.33 -2.46 8.36
C LEU A 51 12.14 -1.24 7.93
N ALA A 52 11.60 -0.39 7.07
CA ALA A 52 12.28 0.82 6.63
C ALA A 52 12.54 1.79 7.81
N SER A 53 11.56 1.90 8.71
CA SER A 53 11.60 2.77 9.89
C SER A 53 12.59 2.31 10.96
N LYS A 54 13.06 1.06 10.92
CA LYS A 54 14.19 0.63 11.77
C LYS A 54 15.53 1.24 11.35
N THR A 55 15.60 1.79 10.13
CA THR A 55 16.85 2.28 9.52
C THR A 55 16.79 3.76 9.20
N LEU A 56 15.62 4.28 8.82
CA LEU A 56 15.40 5.70 8.55
C LEU A 56 14.54 6.35 9.65
N PRO A 57 14.72 7.66 9.88
CA PRO A 57 13.81 8.44 10.73
C PRO A 57 12.35 8.26 10.28
N MET A 58 11.46 8.05 11.24
CA MET A 58 10.03 7.82 10.97
C MET A 58 9.40 8.91 10.09
N GLY A 59 9.76 10.18 10.30
CA GLY A 59 9.24 11.28 9.49
C GLY A 59 9.60 11.17 8.01
N THR A 60 10.84 10.78 7.68
CA THR A 60 11.28 10.60 6.29
C THR A 60 10.64 9.38 5.67
N SER A 61 10.62 8.25 6.39
CA SER A 61 10.01 7.00 5.94
C SER A 61 8.54 7.18 5.62
N TYR A 62 7.79 7.80 6.53
CA TYR A 62 6.35 7.99 6.35
C TYR A 62 6.03 9.01 5.25
N ALA A 63 6.78 10.12 5.16
CA ALA A 63 6.56 11.12 4.11
C ALA A 63 6.79 10.55 2.71
N VAL A 64 7.85 9.74 2.52
CA VAL A 64 8.13 9.10 1.23
C VAL A 64 7.09 8.02 0.92
N TRP A 65 6.75 7.17 1.89
CA TRP A 65 5.75 6.12 1.73
C TRP A 65 4.39 6.69 1.33
N ALA A 66 3.86 7.64 2.10
CA ALA A 66 2.60 8.31 1.81
C ALA A 66 2.65 9.11 0.49
N GLY A 67 3.80 9.71 0.16
CA GLY A 67 3.99 10.40 -1.12
C GLY A 67 3.88 9.47 -2.33
N ILE A 68 4.48 8.28 -2.26
CA ILE A 68 4.39 7.26 -3.32
C ILE A 68 2.96 6.72 -3.41
N GLY A 69 2.33 6.44 -2.27
CA GLY A 69 0.95 5.96 -2.21
C GLY A 69 -0.04 6.97 -2.80
N ALA A 70 0.08 8.25 -2.45
CA ALA A 70 -0.73 9.32 -3.00
C ALA A 70 -0.52 9.50 -4.51
N ALA A 71 0.74 9.59 -4.96
CA ALA A 71 1.05 9.75 -6.38
C ALA A 71 0.53 8.56 -7.22
N GLY A 72 0.75 7.33 -6.75
CA GLY A 72 0.28 6.17 -7.50
C GLY A 72 -1.23 5.97 -7.42
N SER A 73 -1.89 6.35 -6.32
CA SER A 73 -3.36 6.32 -6.24
C SER A 73 -4.00 7.31 -7.21
N VAL A 74 -3.37 8.48 -7.44
CA VAL A 74 -3.81 9.45 -8.46
C VAL A 74 -3.61 8.93 -9.88
N ILE A 75 -2.59 8.09 -10.12
CA ILE A 75 -2.34 7.49 -11.44
C ILE A 75 -3.27 6.29 -11.68
N ALA A 76 -3.63 5.55 -10.62
CA ALA A 76 -4.43 4.33 -10.70
C ALA A 76 -5.95 4.57 -10.63
N GLY A 77 -6.37 5.69 -10.03
CA GLY A 77 -7.75 6.17 -10.03
C GLY A 77 -8.09 6.98 -11.28
#